data_AF-A0A7C4WBM6-F1
#
_entry.id   AF-A0A7C4WBM6-F1
#
_cell.length_a   1.000
_cell.length_b   1.000
_cell.length_c   1.000
_cell.angle_alpha   90.00
_cell.angle_beta   90.00
_cell.angle_gamma   90.00
#
_symmetry.space_group_name_H-M   'P 1'
#
loop_
_entity.id
_entity.type
_entity.pdbx_description
1 polymer ?
#
loop_
_entity_poly.entity_id
_entity_poly.type
_entity_poly.pdbx_seq_one_letter_code
_entity_poly.pdbx_strand_id
1 'polypeptide(L)'
;RAPVSFPHNRHVDVTGSCKDCHHIYEQGKNVLDEGQLEQGGAAVQCSSCHPSKSRLSLERAFHDQCMGCHRKVRAEKKKGGPRYCGECHRRP
;
A
#
# COMPACT_ATOMS: atom_id res chain seq x y z
N ARG A 1 13.56 -8.61 -7.03
CA ARG A 1 13.37 -9.30 -5.73
C ARG A 1 12.23 -10.30 -5.86
N ALA A 2 12.12 -11.32 -5.00
CA ALA A 2 10.98 -12.24 -5.05
C ALA A 2 9.64 -11.47 -4.90
N PRO A 3 8.54 -11.90 -5.52
CA PRO A 3 7.24 -11.27 -5.35
C PRO A 3 6.83 -11.23 -3.87
N VAL A 4 6.11 -10.17 -3.47
CA VAL A 4 5.55 -10.05 -2.12
C VAL A 4 4.14 -10.62 -2.14
N SER A 5 3.88 -11.64 -1.33
CA SER A 5 2.51 -12.09 -1.07
C SER A 5 1.80 -11.03 -0.23
N PHE A 6 0.62 -10.59 -0.69
CA PHE A 6 -0.17 -9.56 -0.02
C PHE A 6 -1.53 -10.11 0.40
N PRO A 7 -1.72 -10.52 1.66
CA PRO A 7 -3.02 -10.93 2.18
C PRO A 7 -3.88 -9.68 2.40
N HIS A 8 -4.63 -9.26 1.38
CA HIS A 8 -5.42 -8.03 1.36
C HIS A 8 -6.30 -7.87 2.61
N ASN A 9 -7.12 -8.87 2.94
CA ASN A 9 -8.09 -8.80 4.04
C ASN A 9 -7.43 -8.57 5.41
N ARG A 10 -6.24 -9.12 5.65
CA ARG A 10 -5.52 -8.89 6.93
C ARG A 10 -5.12 -7.43 7.14
N HIS A 11 -4.95 -6.67 6.05
CA HIS A 11 -4.66 -5.25 6.14
C HIS A 11 -5.93 -4.46 6.38
N VAL A 12 -7.03 -4.83 5.71
CA VAL A 12 -8.36 -4.23 5.93
C VAL A 12 -8.80 -4.39 7.39
N ASP A 13 -8.56 -5.55 8.01
CA ASP A 13 -8.85 -5.79 9.44
C ASP A 13 -8.11 -4.83 10.38
N VAL A 14 -6.99 -4.25 9.93
CA VAL A 14 -6.14 -3.35 10.72
C VAL A 14 -6.41 -1.88 10.39
N THR A 15 -6.61 -1.55 9.11
CA THR A 15 -6.81 -0.16 8.66
C THR A 15 -8.27 0.26 8.78
N GLY A 16 -9.22 -0.64 8.53
CA GLY A 16 -10.65 -0.35 8.54
C GLY A 16 -11.15 0.51 7.38
N SER A 17 -10.26 0.99 6.50
CA SER A 17 -10.63 1.78 5.33
C SER A 17 -9.89 1.36 4.07
N CYS A 18 -10.63 1.35 2.95
CA CYS A 18 -10.10 1.21 1.60
C CYS A 18 -9.18 2.39 1.23
N LYS A 19 -9.53 3.59 1.74
CA LYS A 19 -8.88 4.86 1.41
C LYS A 19 -7.50 5.05 2.02
N ASP A 20 -7.15 4.21 2.99
CA ASP A 20 -5.82 4.24 3.60
C ASP A 20 -4.75 3.74 2.62
N CYS A 21 -5.11 2.87 1.68
CA CYS A 21 -4.22 2.33 0.65
C CYS A 21 -4.58 2.87 -0.73
N HIS A 22 -5.82 2.66 -1.15
CA HIS A 22 -6.34 3.20 -2.40
C HIS A 22 -6.59 4.69 -2.22
N HIS A 23 -6.04 5.52 -3.08
CA HIS A 23 -6.18 6.95 -2.94
C HIS A 23 -6.19 7.64 -4.28
N ILE A 24 -6.88 8.77 -4.32
CA ILE A 24 -6.82 9.74 -5.40
C ILE A 24 -6.67 11.08 -4.69
N TYR A 25 -5.50 11.69 -4.78
CA TYR A 25 -5.23 12.97 -4.12
C TYR A 25 -5.40 14.13 -5.09
N GLU A 26 -6.32 15.04 -4.78
CA GLU A 26 -6.49 16.32 -5.45
C GLU A 26 -6.32 17.44 -4.44
N GLN A 27 -5.41 18.38 -4.72
CA GLN A 27 -5.11 19.51 -3.82
C GLN A 27 -4.82 19.08 -2.36
N GLY A 28 -4.19 17.92 -2.19
CA GLY A 28 -3.84 17.36 -0.87
C GLY A 28 -4.98 16.65 -0.14
N LYS A 29 -6.18 16.57 -0.72
CA LYS A 29 -7.33 15.84 -0.16
C LYS A 29 -7.52 14.53 -0.89
N ASN A 30 -7.77 13.45 -0.15
CA ASN A 30 -8.15 12.18 -0.77
C ASN A 30 -9.61 12.28 -1.22
N VAL A 31 -9.83 12.34 -2.54
CA VAL A 31 -11.13 12.47 -3.18
C VAL A 31 -11.64 11.16 -3.76
N LEU A 32 -10.97 10.03 -3.48
CA LEU A 32 -11.38 8.71 -3.95
C LEU A 32 -12.83 8.40 -3.57
N ASP A 33 -13.61 8.02 -4.58
CA ASP A 33 -14.89 7.34 -4.42
C ASP A 33 -14.66 5.83 -4.37
N GLU A 34 -15.10 5.18 -3.28
CA GLU A 34 -14.92 3.72 -3.12
C GLU A 34 -15.72 2.93 -4.17
N GLY A 35 -16.77 3.51 -4.76
CA GLY A 35 -17.50 2.91 -5.87
C GLY A 35 -16.64 2.72 -7.13
N GLN A 36 -15.48 3.38 -7.23
CA GLN A 36 -14.52 3.22 -8.33
C GLN A 36 -13.54 2.06 -8.11
N LEU A 37 -13.57 1.41 -6.94
CA LEU A 37 -12.66 0.31 -6.60
C LEU A 37 -13.16 -1.01 -7.19
N GLU A 38 -13.03 -1.14 -8.50
CA GLU A 38 -13.31 -2.38 -9.23
C GLU A 38 -12.09 -3.30 -9.24
N GLN A 39 -12.29 -4.60 -9.04
CA GLN A 39 -11.19 -5.57 -9.10
C GLN A 39 -10.52 -5.55 -10.48
N GLY A 40 -9.21 -5.35 -10.50
CA GLY A 40 -8.43 -5.22 -11.73
C GLY A 40 -8.54 -3.85 -12.41
N GLY A 41 -9.40 -2.95 -11.94
CA GLY A 41 -9.55 -1.60 -12.46
C GLY A 41 -8.35 -0.69 -12.19
N ALA A 42 -8.27 0.43 -12.90
CA ALA A 42 -7.13 1.34 -12.79
C ALA A 42 -7.00 1.94 -11.37
N ALA A 43 -8.12 2.18 -10.68
CA ALA A 43 -8.15 2.75 -9.32
C ALA A 43 -7.57 1.83 -8.24
N VAL A 44 -7.60 0.50 -8.44
CA VAL A 44 -6.99 -0.47 -7.51
C VAL A 44 -5.54 -0.80 -7.87
N GLN A 45 -5.10 -0.47 -9.08
CA GLN A 45 -3.75 -0.72 -9.55
C GLN A 45 -2.84 0.49 -9.29
N CYS A 46 -1.98 0.38 -8.28
CA CYS A 46 -1.04 1.44 -7.91
C CYS A 46 -0.19 1.91 -9.11
N SER A 47 0.17 0.99 -10.01
CA SER A 47 0.97 1.26 -11.22
C SER A 47 0.31 2.22 -12.22
N SER A 48 -1.01 2.37 -12.19
CA SER A 48 -1.74 3.28 -13.07
C SER A 48 -1.35 4.74 -12.82
N CYS A 49 -1.13 5.11 -11.55
CA CYS A 49 -0.73 6.46 -11.14
C CYS A 49 0.74 6.56 -10.72
N HIS A 50 1.34 5.45 -10.28
CA HIS A 50 2.73 5.34 -9.86
C HIS A 50 3.56 4.48 -10.82
N PRO A 51 3.63 4.78 -12.14
CA PRO A 51 4.48 4.01 -13.03
C PRO A 51 5.95 4.17 -12.62
N SER A 52 6.80 3.21 -13.00
CA SER A 52 8.21 3.15 -12.57
C SER A 52 9.02 4.41 -12.88
N LYS A 53 8.64 5.18 -13.91
CA LYS A 53 9.33 6.42 -14.33
C LYS A 53 8.71 7.71 -13.76
N SER A 54 7.70 7.62 -12.90
CA SER A 54 7.10 8.80 -12.26
C SER A 54 7.96 9.32 -11.10
N ARG A 55 7.66 10.56 -10.65
CA ARG A 55 8.33 11.19 -9.49
C ARG A 55 8.24 10.33 -8.22
N LEU A 56 7.13 9.61 -8.05
CA LEU A 56 6.94 8.61 -7.01
C LEU A 56 6.72 7.25 -7.68
N SER A 57 7.81 6.57 -8.00
CA SER A 57 7.79 5.28 -8.68
C SER A 57 7.01 4.22 -7.89
N LEU A 58 6.53 3.18 -8.60
CA LEU A 58 5.78 2.08 -8.00
C LEU A 58 6.48 1.47 -6.78
N GLU A 59 7.77 1.18 -6.90
CA GLU A 59 8.57 0.62 -5.81
C GLU A 59 8.57 1.56 -4.60
N ARG A 60 8.81 2.85 -4.83
CA ARG A 60 8.86 3.84 -3.76
C ARG A 60 7.50 4.04 -3.11
N ALA A 61 6.42 4.07 -3.90
CA ALA A 61 5.05 4.14 -3.40
C ALA A 61 4.75 2.97 -2.45
N PHE A 62 5.10 1.73 -2.83
CA PHE A 62 4.95 0.57 -1.95
C PHE A 62 5.78 0.68 -0.68
N HIS A 63 7.06 1.04 -0.77
CA HIS A 63 7.91 1.14 0.41
C HIS A 63 7.45 2.26 1.36
N ASP A 64 7.06 3.42 0.85
CA ASP A 64 6.61 4.55 1.65
C ASP A 64 5.28 4.21 2.37
N GLN A 65 4.32 3.62 1.65
CA GLN A 65 3.02 3.24 2.18
C GLN A 65 3.12 2.06 3.17
N CYS A 66 3.61 0.91 2.71
CA CYS A 66 3.59 -0.33 3.48
C CYS A 66 4.55 -0.28 4.66
N MET A 67 5.83 0.06 4.41
CA MET A 67 6.81 0.11 5.49
C MET A 67 6.55 1.30 6.41
N GLY A 68 6.00 2.40 5.89
CA GLY A 68 5.57 3.55 6.69
C GLY A 68 4.53 3.16 7.72
N CYS A 69 3.45 2.50 7.30
CA CYS A 69 2.41 2.00 8.19
C CYS A 69 2.99 0.99 9.21
N HIS A 70 3.76 -0.01 8.76
CA HIS A 70 4.35 -1.00 9.66
C HIS A 70 5.28 -0.39 10.72
N ARG A 71 6.03 0.66 10.37
CA ARG A 71 6.84 1.42 11.33
C ARG A 71 5.98 2.13 12.36
N LYS A 72 4.89 2.79 11.94
CA LYS A 72 3.95 3.49 12.84
C LYS A 72 3.30 2.52 13.83
N VAL A 73 2.73 1.41 13.34
CA VAL A 73 2.10 0.39 14.20
C VAL A 73 3.09 -0.17 15.22
N ARG A 74 4.35 -0.38 14.84
CA ARG A 74 5.39 -0.83 15.78
C ARG A 74 5.77 0.24 16.79
N ALA A 75 5.81 1.51 16.40
CA ALA A 75 6.05 2.63 17.31
C ALA A 75 4.96 2.74 18.38
N GLU A 76 3.72 2.36 18.04
CA GLU A 76 2.59 2.22 18.97
C GLU A 76 2.68 0.95 19.85
N LYS A 77 3.77 0.19 19.80
CA LYS A 77 3.98 -1.08 20.51
C LYS A 77 2.94 -2.16 20.17
N LYS A 78 2.25 -2.03 19.04
CA LYS A 78 1.33 -3.05 18.50
C LYS A 78 2.09 -4.04 17.61
N LYS A 79 1.48 -5.18 17.35
CA LYS A 79 2.01 -6.18 16.40
C LYS A 79 1.88 -5.64 14.97
N GLY A 80 2.95 -5.05 14.47
CA GLY A 80 3.05 -4.54 13.09
C GLY A 80 3.47 -5.61 12.07
N GLY A 81 3.49 -5.22 10.80
CA GLY A 81 3.97 -6.04 9.70
C GLY A 81 5.50 -6.01 9.49
N PRO A 82 6.00 -6.75 8.49
CA PRO A 82 7.42 -6.84 8.16
C PRO A 82 8.04 -5.50 7.74
N ARG A 83 9.33 -5.29 8.04
CA ARG A 83 10.03 -4.01 7.75
C ARG A 83 11.39 -4.19 7.09
N TYR A 84 11.88 -5.42 6.96
CA TYR A 84 13.12 -5.70 6.25
C TYR A 84 12.85 -6.33 4.88
N CYS A 85 13.75 -6.10 3.92
CA CYS A 85 13.58 -6.51 2.53
C CYS A 85 13.22 -7.99 2.38
N GLY A 86 13.93 -8.87 3.09
CA GLY A 86 13.74 -10.33 3.02
C GLY A 86 12.52 -10.85 3.79
N GLU A 87 11.89 -10.03 4.64
CA GLU A 87 10.65 -10.41 5.32
C GLU A 87 9.42 -10.22 4.43
N CYS A 88 9.47 -9.24 3.52
CA CYS A 88 8.45 -9.02 2.49
C CYS A 88 8.74 -9.86 1.24
N HIS A 89 9.95 -9.72 0.69
CA HIS A 89 10.40 -10.44 -0.51
C HIS A 89 11.04 -11.77 -0.14
N ARG A 90 10.26 -12.63 0.53
CA ARG A 90 10.73 -13.95 0.93
C ARG A 90 11.09 -14.76 -0.31
N ARG A 91 12.30 -15.32 -0.30
CA ARG A 91 12.67 -16.34 -1.28
C ARG A 91 11.89 -17.61 -0.91
N PRO A 92 11.37 -18.35 -1.90
CA PRO A 92 10.74 -19.64 -1.67
C PRO A 92 11.70 -20.61 -0.97
#